data_AF-A0A4R5F1F6-F1
#
_entry.id   AF-A0A4R5F1F6-F1
#
_cell.length_a   1.000
_cell.length_b   1.000
_cell.length_c   1.000
_cell.angle_alpha   90.00
_cell.angle_beta   90.00
_cell.angle_gamma   90.00
#
_symmetry.space_group_name_H-M   'P 1'
#
loop_
_entity.id
_entity.type
_entity.pdbx_description
1 polymer ?
#
loop_
_entity_poly.entity_id
_entity_poly.type
_entity_poly.pdbx_seq_one_letter_code
_entity_poly.pdbx_strand_id
1 'polypeptide(L)'
;MRGPLPLLAAVAVLATACQATPAEPPPPPSPSPEPSITRADGSFCPDHPTPACTGAPRGTKLTKVRLETENVAHRVREPGTVLDGVHVPGHLLIHADDVTVRNSVIDGDVINSDGPESFRFTITDTTVGTTGKCEPLPGVGHDKYKATRVLVQGHSDGFRVSGDDVEIRDSFVKLCSNPGDHSDGIQAYNGGKGLLFHHNTVDQREARHITAPIFLVDEKSQDVVVTDNLIMGGTFSLQVRNARGRQVVRGNKLVDKSWVYGPVDSECGRTEWSGNELVTIDESYRVTSIVGPLECEGES
;
A
#
# COMPACT_ATOMS: atom_id res chain seq x y z
N MET A 1 -94.65 -34.83 20.67
CA MET A 1 -93.79 -33.95 19.83
C MET A 1 -92.45 -33.81 20.54
N ARG A 2 -91.41 -34.41 19.97
CA ARG A 2 -90.02 -34.35 20.46
C ARG A 2 -89.37 -33.11 19.83
N GLY A 3 -88.95 -32.15 20.64
CA GLY A 3 -88.13 -31.00 20.21
C GLY A 3 -86.65 -31.29 20.48
N PRO A 4 -85.73 -30.96 19.54
CA PRO A 4 -84.33 -31.35 19.62
C PRO A 4 -83.50 -30.38 20.47
N LEU A 5 -82.44 -30.92 21.08
CA LEU A 5 -81.35 -30.18 21.71
C LEU A 5 -80.42 -29.61 20.63
N PRO A 6 -79.91 -28.36 20.77
CA PRO A 6 -78.65 -28.01 20.13
C PRO A 6 -77.58 -27.58 21.14
N LEU A 7 -76.43 -28.18 20.89
CA LEU A 7 -75.07 -27.91 21.33
C LEU A 7 -74.59 -26.55 20.79
N LEU A 8 -73.92 -25.70 21.57
CA LEU A 8 -72.98 -24.66 21.10
C LEU A 8 -72.09 -24.24 22.28
N ALA A 9 -70.84 -24.73 22.36
CA ALA A 9 -69.63 -24.21 21.70
C ALA A 9 -68.89 -23.21 22.61
N ALA A 10 -67.95 -23.72 23.41
CA ALA A 10 -66.99 -22.90 24.14
C ALA A 10 -65.96 -22.34 23.15
N VAL A 11 -65.92 -21.01 23.01
CA VAL A 11 -64.91 -20.31 22.22
C VAL A 11 -63.66 -20.18 23.10
N ALA A 12 -62.65 -21.00 22.83
CA ALA A 12 -61.31 -20.81 23.37
C ALA A 12 -60.59 -19.75 22.52
N VAL A 13 -60.40 -18.55 23.09
CA VAL A 13 -59.58 -17.50 22.49
C VAL A 13 -58.12 -17.87 22.71
N LEU A 14 -57.47 -18.43 21.69
CA LEU A 14 -56.00 -18.59 21.66
C LEU A 14 -55.38 -17.23 21.33
N ALA A 15 -54.88 -16.54 22.35
CA ALA A 15 -54.01 -15.39 22.16
C ALA A 15 -52.65 -15.87 21.63
N THR A 16 -52.43 -15.81 20.32
CA THR A 16 -51.10 -15.97 19.72
C THR A 16 -50.28 -14.72 20.02
N ALA A 17 -49.53 -14.76 21.11
CA ALA A 17 -48.47 -13.80 21.37
C ALA A 17 -47.35 -14.04 20.34
N CYS A 18 -47.19 -13.11 19.38
CA CYS A 18 -45.96 -13.01 18.60
C CYS A 18 -44.82 -12.66 19.56
N GLN A 19 -44.10 -13.67 20.03
CA GLN A 19 -42.81 -13.44 20.66
C GLN A 19 -41.83 -13.06 19.56
N ALA A 20 -41.62 -11.76 19.38
CA ALA A 20 -40.49 -11.27 18.60
C ALA A 20 -39.22 -11.76 19.31
N THR A 21 -38.45 -12.61 18.64
CA THR A 21 -37.12 -13.02 19.10
C THR A 21 -36.31 -11.74 19.35
N PRO A 22 -35.72 -11.55 20.55
CA PRO A 22 -34.86 -10.41 20.80
C PRO A 22 -33.73 -10.40 19.77
N ALA A 23 -33.58 -9.28 19.05
CA ALA A 23 -32.44 -9.08 18.17
C ALA A 23 -31.16 -9.18 19.01
N GLU A 24 -30.24 -10.03 18.57
CA GLU A 24 -28.94 -10.17 19.20
C GLU A 24 -28.22 -8.81 19.16
N PRO A 25 -27.69 -8.31 20.28
CA PRO A 25 -26.95 -7.06 20.28
C PRO A 25 -25.76 -7.17 19.31
N PRO A 26 -25.46 -6.11 18.53
CA PRO A 26 -24.31 -6.13 17.64
C PRO A 26 -23.05 -6.47 18.44
N PRO A 27 -22.12 -7.26 17.88
CA PRO A 27 -20.87 -7.55 18.55
C PRO A 27 -20.17 -6.24 18.90
N PRO A 28 -19.53 -6.14 20.08
CA PRO A 28 -18.78 -4.94 20.44
C PRO A 28 -17.71 -4.67 19.38
N PRO A 29 -17.47 -3.39 18.98
CA PRO A 29 -16.37 -3.08 18.08
C PRO A 29 -15.06 -3.57 18.70
N SER A 30 -14.28 -4.30 17.91
CA SER A 30 -12.96 -4.78 18.30
C SER A 30 -12.08 -3.58 18.68
N PRO A 31 -11.28 -3.64 19.76
CA PRO A 31 -10.35 -2.57 20.07
C PRO A 31 -9.35 -2.39 18.91
N SER A 32 -9.14 -1.16 18.46
CA SER A 32 -7.96 -0.74 17.69
C SER A 32 -7.13 0.13 18.64
N PRO A 33 -5.91 -0.28 19.08
CA PRO A 33 -4.65 -0.28 18.30
C PRO A 33 -3.66 -1.42 18.74
N GLU A 34 -2.39 -1.58 18.33
CA GLU A 34 -1.37 -0.73 17.68
C GLU A 34 -0.52 -1.56 16.67
N PRO A 35 -0.19 -1.06 15.47
CA PRO A 35 1.12 -1.28 14.88
C PRO A 35 1.97 -0.05 15.20
N SER A 36 2.38 0.09 16.46
CA SER A 36 3.57 0.88 16.74
C SER A 36 4.75 0.09 16.20
N ILE A 37 5.23 0.42 15.00
CA ILE A 37 6.45 -0.20 14.48
C ILE A 37 7.60 0.32 15.32
N THR A 38 8.04 -0.45 16.32
CA THR A 38 9.24 -0.12 17.10
C THR A 38 10.46 -0.71 16.41
N ARG A 39 11.43 0.15 16.10
CA ARG A 39 12.65 -0.23 15.39
C ARG A 39 13.79 -0.51 16.35
N ALA A 40 14.81 -1.21 15.86
CA ALA A 40 15.99 -1.56 16.65
C ALA A 40 16.77 -0.32 17.14
N ASP A 41 16.65 0.81 16.44
CA ASP A 41 17.23 2.10 16.82
C ASP A 41 16.35 2.91 17.79
N GLY A 42 15.22 2.36 18.22
CA GLY A 42 14.25 3.01 19.10
C GLY A 42 13.31 4.00 18.41
N SER A 43 13.42 4.19 17.09
CA SER A 43 12.40 4.94 16.35
C SER A 43 11.07 4.17 16.35
N PHE A 44 9.96 4.90 16.40
CA PHE A 44 8.63 4.30 16.40
C PHE A 44 7.77 4.94 15.31
N CYS A 45 7.01 4.12 14.59
CA CYS A 45 5.88 4.63 13.83
C CYS A 45 4.66 4.73 14.75
N PRO A 46 3.85 5.81 14.68
CA PRO A 46 2.46 5.72 15.09
C PRO A 46 1.70 4.73 14.17
N ASP A 47 0.37 4.75 14.25
CA ASP A 47 -0.60 3.93 13.49
C ASP A 47 -0.18 3.50 12.07
N HIS A 48 0.43 4.38 11.26
CA HIS A 48 0.95 4.05 9.91
C HIS A 48 2.41 4.49 9.75
N PRO A 49 3.16 3.97 8.75
CA PRO A 49 4.54 4.38 8.50
C PRO A 49 4.68 5.88 8.24
N THR A 50 5.77 6.46 8.74
CA THR A 50 6.10 7.88 8.55
C THR A 50 7.59 8.02 8.20
N PRO A 51 8.06 9.18 7.71
CA PRO A 51 9.50 9.38 7.48
C PRO A 51 10.36 9.27 8.74
N ALA A 52 9.76 9.39 9.93
CA ALA A 52 10.50 9.29 11.19
C ALA A 52 10.92 7.86 11.54
N CYS A 53 10.27 6.86 10.93
CA CYS A 53 10.39 5.45 11.28
C CYS A 53 10.49 4.54 10.04
N THR A 54 10.72 5.11 8.86
CA THR A 54 11.08 4.40 7.63
C THR A 54 12.44 4.89 7.15
N GLY A 55 13.05 4.15 6.22
CA GLY A 55 14.36 4.48 5.69
C GLY A 55 15.50 3.94 6.52
N ALA A 56 16.72 4.42 6.24
CA ALA A 56 17.91 4.11 7.01
C ALA A 56 17.74 4.51 8.48
N PRO A 57 18.07 3.64 9.47
CA PRO A 57 18.04 4.02 10.87
C PRO A 57 18.88 5.27 11.13
N ARG A 58 18.38 6.18 11.96
CA ARG A 58 19.07 7.45 12.22
C ARG A 58 20.41 7.17 12.91
N GLY A 59 21.46 7.88 12.48
CA GLY A 59 22.80 7.69 13.04
C GLY A 59 23.52 6.42 12.57
N THR A 60 22.95 5.67 11.62
CA THR A 60 23.66 4.56 10.96
C THR A 60 24.98 5.06 10.38
N LYS A 61 26.08 4.39 10.73
CA LYS A 61 27.38 4.66 10.12
C LYS A 61 27.40 4.04 8.72
N LEU A 62 27.35 4.89 7.70
CA LEU A 62 27.31 4.43 6.32
C LEU A 62 28.71 4.29 5.73
N THR A 63 28.94 3.19 5.02
CA THR A 63 30.12 2.98 4.19
C THR A 63 29.79 3.34 2.76
N LYS A 64 30.41 4.42 2.25
CA LYS A 64 30.20 4.85 0.87
C LYS A 64 30.81 3.82 -0.10
N VAL A 65 30.00 3.30 -1.01
CA VAL A 65 30.48 2.38 -2.05
C VAL A 65 30.89 3.13 -3.32
N ARG A 66 31.68 2.46 -4.15
CA ARG A 66 32.11 2.99 -5.45
C ARG A 66 31.02 2.81 -6.50
N LEU A 67 30.86 3.83 -7.35
CA LEU A 67 30.09 3.74 -8.59
C LEU A 67 31.01 3.19 -9.68
N GLU A 68 30.64 2.04 -10.24
CA GLU A 68 31.46 1.27 -11.19
C GLU A 68 30.89 1.30 -12.60
N THR A 69 29.58 1.51 -12.72
CA THR A 69 28.90 1.67 -14.01
C THR A 69 28.86 3.16 -14.33
N GLU A 70 29.71 3.59 -15.26
CA GLU A 70 29.78 4.96 -15.80
C GLU A 70 29.90 6.06 -14.73
N ASN A 71 30.39 5.72 -13.53
CA ASN A 71 30.41 6.60 -12.36
C ASN A 71 29.03 7.14 -11.93
N VAL A 72 27.95 6.43 -12.27
CA VAL A 72 26.57 6.77 -11.89
C VAL A 72 25.87 5.66 -11.09
N ALA A 73 26.34 4.42 -11.17
CA ALA A 73 25.71 3.31 -10.45
C ALA A 73 26.69 2.31 -9.82
N HIS A 74 26.30 1.75 -8.68
CA HIS A 74 26.93 0.59 -8.05
C HIS A 74 26.20 -0.68 -8.51
N ARG A 75 26.93 -1.70 -8.96
CA ARG A 75 26.34 -2.93 -9.48
C ARG A 75 26.73 -4.15 -8.66
N VAL A 76 25.74 -4.85 -8.14
CA VAL A 76 25.89 -6.13 -7.45
C VAL A 76 25.75 -7.26 -8.47
N ARG A 77 26.74 -8.17 -8.51
CA ARG A 77 26.78 -9.31 -9.46
C ARG A 77 26.95 -10.67 -8.79
N GLU A 78 27.15 -10.70 -7.48
CA GLU A 78 27.37 -11.93 -6.73
C GLU A 78 26.07 -12.31 -6.00
N PRO A 79 25.51 -13.51 -6.25
CA PRO A 79 24.31 -13.96 -5.55
C PRO A 79 24.51 -14.01 -4.04
N GLY A 80 23.47 -13.67 -3.27
CA GLY A 80 23.55 -13.66 -1.80
C GLY A 80 24.32 -12.48 -1.21
N THR A 81 24.73 -11.49 -2.02
CA THR A 81 25.42 -10.29 -1.51
C THR A 81 24.55 -9.55 -0.49
N VAL A 82 25.17 -9.13 0.61
CA VAL A 82 24.54 -8.31 1.65
C VAL A 82 25.16 -6.90 1.65
N LEU A 83 24.34 -5.90 1.34
CA LEU A 83 24.64 -4.49 1.51
C LEU A 83 24.01 -4.01 2.82
N ASP A 84 24.83 -3.85 3.86
CA ASP A 84 24.39 -3.44 5.19
C ASP A 84 25.12 -2.17 5.64
N GLY A 85 24.37 -1.11 5.93
CA GLY A 85 24.98 0.15 6.35
C GLY A 85 25.82 0.80 5.23
N VAL A 86 25.34 0.77 3.98
CA VAL A 86 26.06 1.38 2.86
C VAL A 86 25.40 2.66 2.36
N HIS A 87 26.22 3.57 1.82
CA HIS A 87 25.75 4.71 1.04
C HIS A 87 26.12 4.51 -0.43
N VAL A 88 25.12 4.35 -1.29
CA VAL A 88 25.27 4.34 -2.74
C VAL A 88 24.98 5.76 -3.26
N PRO A 89 26.00 6.53 -3.70
CA PRO A 89 25.82 7.93 -4.11
C PRO A 89 25.21 8.08 -5.52
N GLY A 90 24.44 7.09 -5.97
CA GLY A 90 23.89 6.96 -7.31
C GLY A 90 22.88 5.80 -7.33
N HIS A 91 22.69 5.19 -8.50
CA HIS A 91 21.77 4.06 -8.64
C HIS A 91 22.36 2.77 -8.08
N LEU A 92 21.50 1.90 -7.56
CA LEU A 92 21.84 0.53 -7.19
C LEU A 92 21.28 -0.44 -8.23
N LEU A 93 22.19 -1.14 -8.91
CA LEU A 93 21.86 -2.16 -9.89
C LEU A 93 22.04 -3.55 -9.26
N ILE A 94 20.94 -4.28 -9.10
CA ILE A 94 20.90 -5.64 -8.56
C ILE A 94 20.87 -6.62 -9.74
N HIS A 95 22.04 -7.17 -10.10
CA HIS A 95 22.21 -8.10 -11.22
C HIS A 95 22.62 -9.49 -10.73
N ALA A 96 22.05 -9.91 -9.60
CA ALA A 96 22.24 -11.23 -9.00
C ALA A 96 21.09 -11.53 -8.02
N ASP A 97 20.75 -12.81 -7.89
CA ASP A 97 19.67 -13.26 -6.99
C ASP A 97 20.07 -13.22 -5.51
N ASP A 98 19.05 -13.21 -4.66
CA ASP A 98 19.13 -13.31 -3.20
C ASP A 98 19.96 -12.18 -2.55
N VAL A 99 20.02 -11.02 -3.21
CA VAL A 99 20.67 -9.83 -2.66
C VAL A 99 19.85 -9.26 -1.51
N THR A 100 20.51 -8.92 -0.42
CA THR A 100 19.91 -8.23 0.74
C THR A 100 20.47 -6.83 0.86
N VAL A 101 19.60 -5.83 0.87
CA VAL A 101 19.94 -4.44 1.14
C VAL A 101 19.28 -4.04 2.47
N ARG A 102 20.07 -3.55 3.43
CA ARG A 102 19.53 -3.11 4.71
C ARG A 102 20.29 -1.95 5.33
N ASN A 103 19.61 -1.16 6.16
CA ASN A 103 20.19 -0.02 6.90
C ASN A 103 20.96 0.96 6.00
N SER A 104 20.53 1.13 4.75
CA SER A 104 21.34 1.77 3.71
C SER A 104 20.70 3.03 3.16
N VAL A 105 21.48 3.82 2.43
CA VAL A 105 21.00 5.00 1.69
C VAL A 105 21.43 4.87 0.24
N ILE A 106 20.46 4.99 -0.67
CA ILE A 106 20.65 4.96 -2.12
C ILE A 106 20.19 6.32 -2.67
N ASP A 107 21.08 7.11 -3.27
CA ASP A 107 20.75 8.47 -3.74
C ASP A 107 19.96 8.48 -5.08
N GLY A 108 19.94 7.35 -5.78
CA GLY A 108 19.12 7.13 -6.97
C GLY A 108 18.24 5.89 -6.82
N ASP A 109 17.86 5.33 -7.95
CA ASP A 109 16.94 4.21 -8.10
C ASP A 109 17.56 2.87 -7.66
N VAL A 110 16.72 1.92 -7.27
CA VAL A 110 17.06 0.50 -7.08
C VAL A 110 16.44 -0.31 -8.22
N ILE A 111 17.28 -0.85 -9.09
CA ILE A 111 16.89 -1.54 -10.33
C ILE A 111 17.37 -2.98 -10.27
N ASN A 112 16.46 -3.96 -10.35
CA ASN A 112 16.80 -5.38 -10.36
C ASN A 112 16.60 -6.09 -11.71
N SER A 113 16.55 -5.34 -12.81
CA SER A 113 16.34 -5.89 -14.15
C SER A 113 17.52 -5.60 -15.08
N ASP A 114 17.88 -6.58 -15.91
CA ASP A 114 18.87 -6.44 -16.99
C ASP A 114 18.28 -6.99 -18.31
N GLY A 115 17.74 -6.10 -19.14
CA GLY A 115 16.99 -6.51 -20.32
C GLY A 115 15.73 -7.31 -19.92
N PRO A 116 15.54 -8.54 -20.44
CA PRO A 116 14.38 -9.38 -20.10
C PRO A 116 14.53 -10.14 -18.77
N GLU A 117 15.70 -10.09 -18.13
CA GLU A 117 15.98 -10.80 -16.88
C GLU A 117 15.72 -9.91 -15.66
N SER A 118 15.26 -10.50 -14.57
CA SER A 118 15.03 -9.83 -13.29
C SER A 118 15.46 -10.71 -12.11
N PHE A 119 16.02 -10.07 -11.07
CA PHE A 119 16.74 -10.73 -9.98
C PHE A 119 16.04 -10.56 -8.62
N ARG A 120 15.93 -11.63 -7.84
CA ARG A 120 15.28 -11.60 -6.52
C ARG A 120 16.12 -10.79 -5.52
N PHE A 121 15.47 -9.93 -4.74
CA PHE A 121 16.13 -9.22 -3.65
C PHE A 121 15.22 -8.87 -2.48
N THR A 122 15.82 -8.53 -1.35
CA THR A 122 15.12 -7.94 -0.20
C THR A 122 15.75 -6.61 0.16
N ILE A 123 14.92 -5.60 0.42
CA ILE A 123 15.32 -4.27 0.85
C ILE A 123 14.58 -3.90 2.13
N THR A 124 15.32 -3.58 3.18
CA THR A 124 14.75 -3.25 4.49
C THR A 124 15.41 -2.03 5.08
N ASP A 125 14.66 -1.21 5.84
CA ASP A 125 15.25 -0.13 6.62
C ASP A 125 16.23 0.74 5.79
N THR A 126 15.82 1.11 4.57
CA THR A 126 16.68 1.75 3.57
C THR A 126 15.99 2.96 2.97
N THR A 127 16.73 4.06 2.85
CA THR A 127 16.26 5.27 2.17
C THR A 127 16.66 5.21 0.71
N VAL A 128 15.71 5.48 -0.19
CA VAL A 128 15.89 5.49 -1.64
C VAL A 128 15.48 6.86 -2.19
N GLY A 129 16.40 7.46 -2.93
CA GLY A 129 16.27 8.81 -3.48
C GLY A 129 16.61 9.93 -2.48
N THR A 130 16.59 11.16 -3.00
CA THR A 130 16.99 12.37 -2.24
C THR A 130 15.95 13.47 -2.42
N THR A 131 15.78 14.35 -1.43
CA THR A 131 14.85 15.48 -1.53
C THR A 131 15.37 16.64 -2.40
N GLY A 132 16.59 16.56 -2.93
CA GLY A 132 17.23 17.62 -3.70
C GLY A 132 16.92 17.61 -5.20
N LYS A 133 16.31 16.52 -5.70
CA LYS A 133 15.96 16.31 -7.11
C LYS A 133 14.68 15.49 -7.20
N CYS A 134 14.05 15.51 -8.36
CA CYS A 134 12.91 14.66 -8.67
C CYS A 134 13.26 13.74 -9.84
N GLU A 135 13.58 12.48 -9.53
CA GLU A 135 13.90 11.48 -10.54
C GLU A 135 12.62 10.99 -11.24
N PRO A 136 12.58 10.95 -12.57
CA PRO A 136 11.37 10.59 -13.32
C PRO A 136 11.06 9.08 -13.27
N LEU A 137 12.02 8.26 -12.81
CA LEU A 137 11.91 6.81 -12.77
C LEU A 137 11.47 6.30 -11.38
N PRO A 138 10.95 5.07 -11.28
CA PRO A 138 10.60 4.44 -10.01
C PRO A 138 11.78 4.40 -9.05
N GLY A 139 11.50 4.65 -7.76
CA GLY A 139 12.50 4.49 -6.71
C GLY A 139 12.97 3.05 -6.54
N VAL A 140 12.03 2.10 -6.50
CA VAL A 140 12.34 0.67 -6.30
C VAL A 140 11.57 -0.19 -7.30
N GLY A 141 12.26 -1.09 -7.98
CA GLY A 141 11.65 -2.01 -8.93
C GLY A 141 12.51 -3.23 -9.20
N HIS A 142 11.98 -4.22 -9.92
CA HIS A 142 10.78 -4.26 -10.75
C HIS A 142 9.84 -5.41 -10.36
N ASP A 143 10.36 -6.57 -9.97
CA ASP A 143 9.60 -7.76 -9.51
C ASP A 143 10.39 -8.60 -8.48
N LYS A 144 9.82 -9.70 -7.97
CA LYS A 144 10.50 -10.67 -7.08
C LYS A 144 11.18 -10.07 -5.85
N TYR A 145 10.67 -8.94 -5.35
CA TYR A 145 11.30 -8.22 -4.25
C TYR A 145 10.41 -8.10 -3.03
N LYS A 146 11.09 -8.00 -1.88
CA LYS A 146 10.48 -7.67 -0.60
C LYS A 146 11.00 -6.34 -0.11
N ALA A 147 10.11 -5.37 0.10
CA ALA A 147 10.42 -4.08 0.68
C ALA A 147 9.78 -3.94 2.06
N THR A 148 10.55 -3.61 3.09
CA THR A 148 10.01 -3.40 4.45
C THR A 148 10.63 -2.18 5.11
N ARG A 149 9.78 -1.25 5.57
CA ARG A 149 10.23 0.01 6.20
C ARG A 149 11.18 0.84 5.33
N VAL A 150 10.95 0.80 4.02
CA VAL A 150 11.68 1.60 3.04
C VAL A 150 11.10 3.01 3.01
N LEU A 151 11.97 4.01 2.89
CA LEU A 151 11.59 5.39 2.62
C LEU A 151 11.95 5.71 1.17
N VAL A 152 10.95 5.93 0.32
CA VAL A 152 11.15 6.41 -1.06
C VAL A 152 10.81 7.89 -1.11
N GLN A 153 11.72 8.71 -1.63
CA GLN A 153 11.56 10.16 -1.74
C GLN A 153 12.28 10.74 -2.96
N GLY A 154 11.77 11.83 -3.51
CA GLY A 154 12.44 12.48 -4.66
C GLY A 154 12.35 11.67 -5.95
N HIS A 155 11.31 10.85 -6.07
CA HIS A 155 10.93 10.17 -7.30
C HIS A 155 9.53 10.55 -7.71
N SER A 156 9.30 10.58 -9.02
CA SER A 156 7.97 10.70 -9.59
C SER A 156 7.17 9.42 -9.41
N ASP A 157 7.82 8.27 -9.48
CA ASP A 157 7.22 6.97 -9.19
C ASP A 157 7.85 6.32 -7.94
N GLY A 158 7.02 5.77 -7.05
CA GLY A 158 7.50 5.11 -5.84
C GLY A 158 8.00 3.70 -6.10
N PHE A 159 7.07 2.74 -6.10
CA PHE A 159 7.36 1.32 -6.32
C PHE A 159 6.87 0.86 -7.69
N ARG A 160 7.69 0.07 -8.39
CA ARG A 160 7.33 -0.59 -9.65
C ARG A 160 6.92 -2.04 -9.41
N VAL A 161 5.88 -2.48 -10.11
CA VAL A 161 5.45 -3.89 -10.19
C VAL A 161 5.41 -4.30 -11.66
N SER A 162 6.44 -5.03 -12.10
CA SER A 162 6.63 -5.48 -13.48
C SER A 162 6.99 -6.97 -13.54
N GLY A 163 6.17 -7.79 -12.89
CA GLY A 163 6.34 -9.24 -12.79
C GLY A 163 5.70 -9.81 -11.52
N ASP A 164 6.14 -11.00 -11.13
CA ASP A 164 5.58 -11.77 -10.02
C ASP A 164 6.21 -11.41 -8.66
N ASP A 165 5.56 -11.85 -7.58
CA ASP A 165 6.12 -11.96 -6.22
C ASP A 165 6.68 -10.64 -5.65
N VAL A 166 5.86 -9.59 -5.63
CA VAL A 166 6.20 -8.30 -5.01
C VAL A 166 5.49 -8.13 -3.68
N GLU A 167 6.26 -7.87 -2.63
CA GLU A 167 5.76 -7.64 -1.27
C GLU A 167 6.33 -6.34 -0.72
N ILE A 168 5.46 -5.38 -0.42
CA ILE A 168 5.83 -4.07 0.13
C ILE A 168 5.05 -3.84 1.41
N ARG A 169 5.78 -3.70 2.51
CA ARG A 169 5.22 -3.52 3.85
C ARG A 169 5.82 -2.36 4.60
N ASP A 170 5.03 -1.76 5.48
CA ASP A 170 5.51 -0.84 6.50
C ASP A 170 6.33 0.33 5.94
N SER A 171 6.17 0.65 4.65
CA SER A 171 7.02 1.56 3.91
C SER A 171 6.34 2.90 3.67
N PHE A 172 7.14 3.91 3.36
CA PHE A 172 6.67 5.27 3.14
C PHE A 172 7.18 5.78 1.79
N VAL A 173 6.28 6.41 1.04
CA VAL A 173 6.60 7.07 -0.23
C VAL A 173 6.15 8.53 -0.15
N LYS A 174 7.05 9.46 -0.45
CA LYS A 174 6.70 10.85 -0.72
C LYS A 174 7.14 11.23 -2.12
N LEU A 175 6.15 11.47 -2.97
CA LEU A 175 6.35 11.71 -4.38
C LEU A 175 6.63 13.18 -4.66
N CYS A 176 7.35 13.39 -5.75
CA CYS A 176 7.47 14.65 -6.44
C CYS A 176 6.96 14.45 -7.88
N SER A 177 7.07 15.46 -8.74
CA SER A 177 6.81 15.27 -10.17
C SER A 177 7.50 16.36 -11.00
N ASN A 178 7.94 16.02 -12.20
CA ASN A 178 8.34 16.94 -13.25
C ASN A 178 7.20 17.17 -14.26
N PRO A 179 7.27 18.24 -15.09
CA PRO A 179 6.29 18.44 -16.16
C PRO A 179 6.21 17.26 -17.13
N GLY A 180 5.01 16.70 -17.26
CA GLY A 180 4.73 15.57 -18.14
C GLY A 180 4.84 14.20 -17.47
N ASP A 181 5.21 14.14 -16.19
CA ASP A 181 5.25 12.88 -15.45
C ASP A 181 3.84 12.34 -15.19
N HIS A 182 3.78 11.02 -15.02
CA HIS A 182 2.61 10.30 -14.54
C HIS A 182 2.91 9.74 -13.16
N SER A 183 3.16 10.63 -12.21
CA SER A 183 3.61 10.22 -10.88
C SER A 183 2.65 9.20 -10.27
N ASP A 184 3.20 8.09 -9.80
CA ASP A 184 2.47 7.00 -9.14
C ASP A 184 3.18 6.51 -7.88
N GLY A 185 2.46 6.31 -6.78
CA GLY A 185 3.07 5.80 -5.54
C GLY A 185 3.48 4.34 -5.64
N ILE A 186 2.62 3.57 -6.30
CA ILE A 186 2.91 2.22 -6.79
C ILE A 186 2.28 2.06 -8.17
N GLN A 187 3.06 1.58 -9.14
CA GLN A 187 2.60 1.37 -10.51
C GLN A 187 2.76 -0.08 -10.93
N ALA A 188 1.66 -0.70 -11.38
CA ALA A 188 1.72 -1.93 -12.17
C ALA A 188 1.98 -1.60 -13.64
N TYR A 189 3.02 -2.19 -14.22
CA TYR A 189 3.32 -2.06 -15.65
C TYR A 189 3.95 -3.35 -16.14
N ASN A 190 3.21 -4.14 -16.92
CA ASN A 190 3.49 -5.55 -17.12
C ASN A 190 3.56 -6.31 -15.79
N GLY A 191 2.53 -6.12 -14.96
CA GLY A 191 2.42 -6.82 -13.68
C GLY A 191 2.34 -8.34 -13.86
N GLY A 192 2.53 -9.05 -12.76
CA GLY A 192 2.42 -10.50 -12.69
C GLY A 192 1.57 -10.94 -11.51
N LYS A 193 1.85 -12.13 -11.00
CA LYS A 193 1.10 -12.77 -9.92
C LYS A 193 1.66 -12.43 -8.55
N GLY A 194 0.78 -12.13 -7.60
CA GLY A 194 1.09 -12.12 -6.18
C GLY A 194 1.69 -10.79 -5.71
N LEU A 195 0.93 -9.71 -5.88
CA LEU A 195 1.25 -8.41 -5.28
C LEU A 195 0.63 -8.31 -3.89
N LEU A 196 1.47 -7.96 -2.91
CA LEU A 196 1.03 -7.49 -1.59
C LEU A 196 1.57 -6.08 -1.31
N PHE A 197 0.65 -5.13 -1.16
CA PHE A 197 0.93 -3.76 -0.73
C PHE A 197 0.19 -3.50 0.59
N HIS A 198 0.89 -3.71 1.70
CA HIS A 198 0.28 -3.76 3.03
C HIS A 198 0.89 -2.76 4.00
N HIS A 199 0.05 -2.00 4.70
CA HIS A 199 0.47 -1.13 5.78
C HIS A 199 1.56 -0.13 5.39
N ASN A 200 1.37 0.56 4.26
CA ASN A 200 2.28 1.59 3.76
C ASN A 200 1.63 2.98 3.84
N THR A 201 2.45 4.02 3.75
CA THR A 201 1.97 5.40 3.58
C THR A 201 2.43 5.95 2.24
N VAL A 202 1.51 6.51 1.46
CA VAL A 202 1.78 7.10 0.14
C VAL A 202 1.28 8.54 0.13
N ASP A 203 2.22 9.49 0.03
CA ASP A 203 1.94 10.93 -0.02
C ASP A 203 2.30 11.51 -1.39
N GLN A 204 1.26 11.82 -2.17
CA GLN A 204 1.38 12.46 -3.48
C GLN A 204 0.94 13.92 -3.48
N ARG A 205 0.62 14.53 -2.33
CA ARG A 205 0.01 15.87 -2.28
C ARG A 205 0.89 16.99 -2.82
N GLU A 206 2.21 16.81 -2.81
CA GLU A 206 3.18 17.81 -3.31
C GLU A 206 3.48 17.65 -4.81
N ALA A 207 3.12 16.51 -5.41
CA ALA A 207 3.29 16.27 -6.84
C ALA A 207 2.16 16.96 -7.64
N ARG A 208 2.51 17.50 -8.82
CA ARG A 208 1.61 18.28 -9.69
C ARG A 208 1.23 17.57 -10.97
N HIS A 209 2.13 16.75 -11.51
CA HIS A 209 1.90 15.92 -12.69
C HIS A 209 1.75 14.48 -12.22
N ILE A 210 0.50 14.08 -12.00
CA ILE A 210 0.14 12.93 -11.18
C ILE A 210 -0.88 12.05 -11.89
N THR A 211 -0.83 10.75 -11.57
CA THR A 211 -1.89 9.80 -11.88
C THR A 211 -2.54 9.35 -10.58
N ALA A 212 -1.93 8.44 -9.80
CA ALA A 212 -2.49 8.00 -8.52
C ALA A 212 -1.43 7.53 -7.50
N PRO A 213 -1.66 7.72 -6.19
CA PRO A 213 -0.91 7.04 -5.14
C PRO A 213 -0.90 5.52 -5.34
N ILE A 214 -2.04 4.92 -5.70
CA ILE A 214 -2.16 3.49 -6.01
C ILE A 214 -2.67 3.34 -7.44
N PHE A 215 -1.78 3.00 -8.38
CA PHE A 215 -2.10 2.78 -9.79
C PHE A 215 -1.81 1.34 -10.22
N LEU A 216 -2.79 0.46 -10.00
CA LEU A 216 -2.72 -0.97 -10.31
C LEU A 216 -3.73 -1.29 -11.41
N VAL A 217 -3.47 -0.72 -12.60
CA VAL A 217 -4.33 -0.81 -13.79
C VAL A 217 -3.58 -1.58 -14.88
N ASP A 218 -3.61 -2.91 -14.82
CA ASP A 218 -2.83 -3.75 -15.72
C ASP A 218 -3.47 -5.16 -15.87
N GLU A 219 -3.71 -5.58 -17.12
CA GLU A 219 -4.41 -6.83 -17.45
C GLU A 219 -3.58 -8.12 -17.22
N LYS A 220 -2.27 -7.98 -17.02
CA LYS A 220 -1.35 -9.08 -16.73
C LYS A 220 -1.24 -9.32 -15.22
N SER A 221 -1.55 -8.32 -14.41
CA SER A 221 -1.59 -8.45 -12.95
C SER A 221 -2.57 -9.53 -12.52
N GLN A 222 -2.17 -10.34 -11.55
CA GLN A 222 -2.97 -11.41 -10.96
C GLN A 222 -2.77 -11.45 -9.43
N ASP A 223 -3.85 -11.68 -8.69
CA ASP A 223 -3.78 -11.82 -7.22
C ASP A 223 -3.17 -10.57 -6.54
N VAL A 224 -3.93 -9.47 -6.55
CA VAL A 224 -3.55 -8.15 -6.02
C VAL A 224 -4.18 -7.91 -4.66
N VAL A 225 -3.36 -7.54 -3.67
CA VAL A 225 -3.80 -7.26 -2.30
C VAL A 225 -3.26 -5.90 -1.85
N VAL A 226 -4.17 -4.96 -1.57
CA VAL A 226 -3.90 -3.60 -1.10
C VAL A 226 -4.59 -3.41 0.25
N THR A 227 -3.82 -3.40 1.33
CA THR A 227 -4.42 -3.44 2.69
C THR A 227 -3.79 -2.49 3.67
N ASP A 228 -4.60 -1.89 4.53
CA ASP A 228 -4.16 -1.10 5.70
C ASP A 228 -3.21 0.06 5.37
N ASN A 229 -3.28 0.61 4.15
CA ASN A 229 -2.41 1.72 3.74
C ASN A 229 -3.02 3.08 4.11
N LEU A 230 -2.17 4.07 4.40
CA LEU A 230 -2.53 5.49 4.48
C LEU A 230 -2.22 6.18 3.15
N ILE A 231 -3.26 6.70 2.49
CA ILE A 231 -3.20 7.17 1.10
C ILE A 231 -3.62 8.64 1.02
N MET A 232 -2.87 9.47 0.29
CA MET A 232 -3.24 10.86 0.06
C MET A 232 -2.72 11.42 -1.27
N GLY A 233 -3.55 12.21 -1.94
CA GLY A 233 -3.26 12.75 -3.27
C GLY A 233 -3.92 11.97 -4.41
N GLY A 234 -3.50 12.25 -5.64
CA GLY A 234 -3.97 11.58 -6.85
C GLY A 234 -5.05 12.31 -7.62
N THR A 235 -5.17 11.95 -8.90
CA THR A 235 -6.36 12.30 -9.68
C THR A 235 -7.56 11.53 -9.14
N PHE A 236 -7.48 10.21 -9.22
CA PHE A 236 -8.12 9.27 -8.33
C PHE A 236 -7.07 8.66 -7.40
N SER A 237 -7.35 8.54 -6.10
CA SER A 237 -6.32 8.07 -5.17
C SER A 237 -6.03 6.57 -5.27
N LEU A 238 -7.08 5.78 -5.52
CA LEU A 238 -7.00 4.32 -5.56
C LEU A 238 -7.61 3.77 -6.85
N GLN A 239 -6.75 3.13 -7.65
CA GLN A 239 -7.13 2.46 -8.89
C GLN A 239 -6.61 1.03 -8.89
N VAL A 240 -7.53 0.07 -8.71
CA VAL A 240 -7.29 -1.37 -8.87
C VAL A 240 -8.23 -1.88 -9.95
N ARG A 241 -7.68 -2.14 -11.14
CA ARG A 241 -8.44 -2.46 -12.36
C ARG A 241 -7.71 -3.49 -13.21
N ASN A 242 -8.45 -4.19 -14.06
CA ASN A 242 -8.00 -5.18 -15.04
C ASN A 242 -7.27 -6.41 -14.48
N ALA A 243 -6.96 -6.45 -13.18
CA ALA A 243 -6.29 -7.58 -12.56
C ALA A 243 -7.15 -8.86 -12.64
N ARG A 244 -6.48 -10.00 -12.77
CA ARG A 244 -7.08 -11.33 -12.77
C ARG A 244 -7.02 -11.95 -11.38
N GLY A 245 -7.80 -13.00 -11.17
CA GLY A 245 -7.79 -13.73 -9.90
C GLY A 245 -8.32 -12.89 -8.74
N ARG A 246 -7.66 -13.00 -7.59
CA ARG A 246 -8.10 -12.35 -6.34
C ARG A 246 -7.74 -10.86 -6.36
N GLN A 247 -8.70 -10.01 -6.05
CA GLN A 247 -8.49 -8.57 -5.83
C GLN A 247 -8.99 -8.21 -4.45
N VAL A 248 -8.13 -7.69 -3.58
CA VAL A 248 -8.47 -7.33 -2.20
C VAL A 248 -8.07 -5.90 -1.92
N VAL A 249 -9.02 -5.09 -1.48
CA VAL A 249 -8.78 -3.71 -1.03
C VAL A 249 -9.48 -3.52 0.31
N ARG A 250 -8.72 -3.59 1.41
CA ARG A 250 -9.29 -3.59 2.77
C ARG A 250 -8.54 -2.73 3.75
N GLY A 251 -9.25 -2.14 4.71
CA GLY A 251 -8.63 -1.45 5.85
C GLY A 251 -7.86 -0.17 5.49
N ASN A 252 -7.86 0.26 4.23
CA ASN A 252 -7.07 1.42 3.80
C ASN A 252 -7.72 2.71 4.31
N LYS A 253 -6.89 3.65 4.72
CA LYS A 253 -7.28 4.99 5.16
C LYS A 253 -6.88 6.00 4.10
N LEU A 254 -7.86 6.71 3.57
CA LEU A 254 -7.64 7.71 2.53
C LEU A 254 -7.92 9.10 3.12
N VAL A 255 -6.96 10.02 2.98
CA VAL A 255 -7.10 11.37 3.52
C VAL A 255 -8.20 12.13 2.77
N ASP A 256 -9.26 12.51 3.48
CA ASP A 256 -10.45 13.18 2.92
C ASP A 256 -10.07 14.41 2.11
N LYS A 257 -10.66 14.53 0.92
CA LYS A 257 -10.48 15.64 -0.04
C LYS A 257 -9.02 15.88 -0.48
N SER A 258 -8.15 14.88 -0.37
CA SER A 258 -6.78 14.99 -0.88
C SER A 258 -6.64 14.72 -2.39
N TRP A 259 -7.69 14.24 -3.05
CA TRP A 259 -7.74 13.92 -4.48
C TRP A 259 -8.21 15.09 -5.36
N VAL A 260 -8.05 14.95 -6.68
CA VAL A 260 -8.54 15.93 -7.67
C VAL A 260 -9.94 15.60 -8.18
N TYR A 261 -10.20 14.36 -8.60
CA TYR A 261 -11.48 13.96 -9.22
C TYR A 261 -12.35 13.16 -8.27
N GLY A 262 -11.81 12.10 -7.68
CA GLY A 262 -12.51 11.24 -6.74
C GLY A 262 -11.55 10.41 -5.92
N PRO A 263 -12.01 9.76 -4.84
CA PRO A 263 -11.11 8.96 -4.02
C PRO A 263 -10.77 7.62 -4.68
N VAL A 264 -11.67 7.05 -5.49
CA VAL A 264 -11.56 5.69 -6.05
C VAL A 264 -12.03 5.66 -7.50
N ASP A 265 -11.31 4.95 -8.36
CA ASP A 265 -11.75 4.48 -9.68
C ASP A 265 -11.26 3.04 -9.85
N SER A 266 -12.06 2.07 -9.39
CA SER A 266 -11.67 0.66 -9.26
C SER A 266 -12.80 -0.29 -9.68
N GLU A 267 -12.47 -1.56 -9.95
CA GLU A 267 -13.45 -2.60 -10.30
C GLU A 267 -14.17 -3.15 -9.06
N CYS A 268 -15.10 -2.37 -8.51
CA CYS A 268 -15.77 -2.66 -7.23
C CYS A 268 -16.49 -4.01 -7.20
N GLY A 269 -17.16 -4.40 -8.30
CA GLY A 269 -17.89 -5.68 -8.38
C GLY A 269 -16.99 -6.93 -8.39
N ARG A 270 -15.68 -6.76 -8.63
CA ARG A 270 -14.68 -7.84 -8.66
C ARG A 270 -13.70 -7.78 -7.50
N THR A 271 -13.73 -6.70 -6.72
CA THR A 271 -12.80 -6.43 -5.64
C THR A 271 -13.46 -6.74 -4.31
N GLU A 272 -12.75 -7.51 -3.49
CA GLU A 272 -13.09 -7.68 -2.09
C GLU A 272 -12.81 -6.36 -1.35
N TRP A 273 -13.84 -5.51 -1.30
CA TRP A 273 -13.79 -4.18 -0.73
C TRP A 273 -14.43 -4.13 0.65
N SER A 274 -13.68 -3.82 1.70
CA SER A 274 -14.26 -3.70 3.06
C SER A 274 -13.38 -2.94 4.03
N GLY A 275 -14.00 -2.19 4.96
CA GLY A 275 -13.30 -1.54 6.07
C GLY A 275 -12.35 -0.43 5.64
N ASN A 276 -12.47 0.08 4.40
CA ASN A 276 -11.74 1.25 3.97
C ASN A 276 -12.44 2.51 4.50
N GLU A 277 -11.67 3.52 4.88
CA GLU A 277 -12.17 4.71 5.57
C GLU A 277 -11.61 5.99 4.96
N LEU A 278 -12.44 7.03 4.90
CA LEU A 278 -12.00 8.40 4.73
C LEU A 278 -11.58 8.94 6.10
N VAL A 279 -10.42 9.60 6.18
CA VAL A 279 -9.85 10.08 7.45
C VAL A 279 -9.29 11.50 7.34
N THR A 280 -9.11 12.15 8.49
CA THR A 280 -8.23 13.33 8.60
C THR A 280 -6.91 12.94 9.26
N ILE A 281 -5.84 13.66 8.94
CA ILE A 281 -4.52 13.47 9.56
C ILE A 281 -3.93 14.77 10.10
N ASP A 282 -2.97 14.66 11.01
CA ASP A 282 -2.08 15.78 11.36
C ASP A 282 -0.81 15.81 10.48
N GLU A 283 0.06 16.80 10.70
CA GLU A 283 1.33 16.97 9.97
C GLU A 283 2.32 15.83 10.18
N SER A 284 2.13 15.02 11.22
CA SER A 284 2.94 13.84 11.53
C SER A 284 2.32 12.54 10.99
N TYR A 285 1.37 12.65 10.04
CA TYR A 285 0.67 11.52 9.41
C TYR A 285 -0.19 10.70 10.38
N ARG A 286 -0.50 11.22 11.58
CA ARG A 286 -1.37 10.50 12.51
C ARG A 286 -2.81 10.73 12.13
N VAL A 287 -3.59 9.66 12.06
CA VAL A 287 -5.05 9.73 11.90
C VAL A 287 -5.65 10.45 13.11
N THR A 288 -6.39 11.52 12.84
CA THR A 288 -7.01 12.37 13.86
C THR A 288 -8.52 12.18 13.96
N SER A 289 -9.17 11.77 12.87
CA SER A 289 -10.59 11.40 12.87
C SER A 289 -10.93 10.49 11.69
N ILE A 290 -11.99 9.69 11.86
CA ILE A 290 -12.66 8.97 10.76
C ILE A 290 -13.80 9.86 10.26
N VAL A 291 -13.76 10.21 8.99
CA VAL A 291 -14.77 11.03 8.32
C VAL A 291 -15.97 10.18 7.92
N GLY A 292 -15.73 8.96 7.44
CA GLY A 292 -16.76 8.04 7.00
C GLY A 292 -16.19 6.83 6.27
N PRO A 293 -17.04 5.91 5.79
CA PRO A 293 -16.58 4.82 4.95
C PRO A 293 -16.01 5.37 3.63
N LEU A 294 -14.94 4.73 3.16
CA LEU A 294 -14.50 4.89 1.79
C LEU A 294 -15.21 3.83 0.95
N GLU A 295 -16.30 4.24 0.31
CA GLU A 295 -17.06 3.37 -0.59
C GLU A 295 -16.35 3.18 -1.93
N CYS A 296 -16.58 2.03 -2.54
CA CYS A 296 -16.20 1.78 -3.92
C CYS A 296 -17.44 1.97 -4.80
N GLU A 297 -17.51 3.12 -5.49
CA GLU A 297 -18.60 3.44 -6.41
C GLU A 297 -18.08 3.41 -7.85
N GLY A 298 -18.69 2.56 -8.69
CA GLY A 298 -18.34 2.41 -10.11
C GLY A 298 -18.84 1.07 -10.67
N GLU A 299 -19.54 1.10 -11.80
CA GLU A 299 -19.92 -0.13 -12.51
C GLU A 299 -18.67 -0.73 -13.18
N SER A 300 -18.43 -2.01 -12.88
CA SER A 300 -17.43 -2.86 -13.53
C SER A 300 -17.73 -3.09 -15.01
#